data_AF-A0A3A4PDR6-F1
#
_entry.id   AF-A0A3A4PDR6-F1
#
_cell.length_a   1.000
_cell.length_b   1.000
_cell.length_c   1.000
_cell.angle_alpha   90.00
_cell.angle_beta   90.00
_cell.angle_gamma   90.00
#
_symmetry.space_group_name_H-M   'P 1'
#
loop_
_entity.id
_entity.type
_entity.pdbx_description
1 polymer ?
#
loop_
_entity_poly.entity_id
_entity_poly.type
_entity_poly.pdbx_seq_one_letter_code
_entity_poly.pdbx_strand_id
1 'polypeptide(L)'
;MVKQRAFLYYYKNAPGLGILARHELEGWQRINFYSFGVDMDGFLKGIEEDCEEDLLKEGILASRPAQSRVIIAGGVVFKGLTCLAGDGTDAAVLMGAFEKRVAGFRAVDPDRMRVVESISPLDVYCFTYSKKVIGISRVVFFEYATQMSLVGIYRDQDRNLVNELYEDLTRLNEYMTIPNPLRTDEKDQRVEVNMFMIRHPVKEELQADFVKAIMNIPDLSFYAV
;
A
#
# COMPACT_ATOMS: atom_id res chain seq x y z
N MET A 1 -16.38 -4.48 9.19
CA MET A 1 -16.76 -5.39 8.08
C MET A 1 -16.11 -4.88 6.81
N VAL A 2 -15.05 -5.54 6.33
CA VAL A 2 -14.23 -5.03 5.21
C VAL A 2 -15.00 -5.21 3.90
N LYS A 3 -15.55 -4.12 3.36
CA LYS A 3 -16.32 -4.12 2.11
C LYS A 3 -15.43 -4.06 0.85
N GLN A 4 -14.12 -3.88 0.99
CA GLN A 4 -13.20 -3.58 -0.11
C GLN A 4 -12.13 -4.66 -0.26
N ARG A 5 -11.83 -5.07 -1.50
CA ARG A 5 -10.76 -6.06 -1.81
C ARG A 5 -9.36 -5.58 -1.43
N ALA A 6 -9.18 -4.31 -1.13
CA ALA A 6 -7.95 -3.78 -0.60
C ALA A 6 -8.22 -2.73 0.48
N PHE A 7 -7.27 -2.57 1.40
CA PHE A 7 -7.39 -1.73 2.58
C PHE A 7 -6.01 -1.20 2.99
N LEU A 8 -5.98 -0.11 3.75
CA LEU A 8 -4.74 0.45 4.29
C LEU A 8 -4.57 -0.04 5.74
N TYR A 9 -3.33 -0.22 6.19
CA TYR A 9 -3.04 -0.63 7.57
C TYR A 9 -1.80 0.10 8.10
N TYR A 10 -1.61 0.06 9.42
CA TYR A 10 -0.36 0.41 10.07
C TYR A 10 0.14 -0.76 10.90
N TYR A 11 1.45 -0.95 10.94
CA TYR A 11 2.13 -1.78 11.93
C TYR A 11 3.21 -0.93 12.61
N LYS A 12 3.08 -0.71 13.94
CA LYS A 12 4.01 0.14 14.72
C LYS A 12 4.28 1.51 14.06
N ASN A 13 3.23 2.18 13.60
CA ASN A 13 3.24 3.47 12.87
C ASN A 13 3.79 3.45 11.44
N ALA A 14 4.22 2.28 10.94
CA ALA A 14 4.60 2.15 9.55
C ALA A 14 3.38 1.75 8.69
N PRO A 15 3.00 2.54 7.68
CA PRO A 15 1.83 2.23 6.87
C PRO A 15 2.12 1.16 5.83
N GLY A 16 1.07 0.44 5.47
CA GLY A 16 1.07 -0.54 4.41
C GLY A 16 -0.29 -0.68 3.77
N LEU A 17 -0.35 -1.59 2.81
CA LEU A 17 -1.50 -1.86 1.98
C LEU A 17 -1.84 -3.35 2.06
N GLY A 18 -3.05 -3.69 2.46
CA GLY A 18 -3.55 -5.06 2.50
C GLY A 18 -4.46 -5.34 1.32
N ILE A 19 -4.40 -6.57 0.80
CA ILE A 19 -5.30 -7.07 -0.25
C ILE A 19 -5.96 -8.33 0.25
N LEU A 20 -7.28 -8.35 0.19
CA LEU A 20 -8.11 -9.53 0.38
C LEU A 20 -8.28 -10.22 -0.98
N ALA A 21 -7.71 -11.41 -1.11
CA ALA A 21 -7.86 -12.25 -2.29
C ALA A 21 -8.69 -13.48 -1.95
N ARG A 22 -9.59 -13.87 -2.85
CA ARG A 22 -10.42 -15.06 -2.73
C ARG A 22 -10.51 -15.75 -4.08
N HIS A 23 -10.58 -17.08 -4.08
CA HIS A 23 -10.79 -17.86 -5.28
C HIS A 23 -12.01 -18.76 -5.12
N GLU A 24 -13.10 -18.43 -5.82
CA GLU A 24 -14.40 -19.07 -5.60
C GLU A 24 -14.41 -20.56 -5.99
N LEU A 25 -13.61 -20.95 -6.99
CA LEU A 25 -13.53 -22.35 -7.44
C LEU A 25 -12.64 -23.23 -6.57
N GLU A 26 -11.61 -22.65 -5.94
CA GLU A 26 -10.64 -23.40 -5.11
C GLU A 26 -10.95 -23.25 -3.62
N GLY A 27 -11.97 -22.47 -3.26
CA GLY A 27 -12.48 -22.33 -1.90
C GLY A 27 -11.60 -21.54 -0.94
N TRP A 28 -10.43 -21.03 -1.37
CA TRP A 28 -9.51 -20.33 -0.47
C TRP A 28 -9.73 -18.82 -0.40
N GLN A 29 -9.35 -18.26 0.75
CA GLN A 29 -9.21 -16.82 0.98
C GLN A 29 -7.86 -16.52 1.62
N ARG A 30 -7.27 -15.38 1.29
CA ARG A 30 -6.00 -14.93 1.89
C ARG A 30 -5.94 -13.41 2.01
N ILE A 31 -5.09 -12.97 2.93
CA ILE A 31 -4.66 -11.58 3.03
C ILE A 31 -3.23 -11.51 2.57
N ASN A 32 -2.97 -10.65 1.59
CA ASN A 32 -1.62 -10.26 1.22
C ASN A 32 -1.35 -8.87 1.78
N PHE A 33 -0.36 -8.78 2.66
CA PHE A 33 0.14 -7.51 3.16
C PHE A 33 1.30 -7.05 2.31
N TYR A 34 1.21 -5.81 1.90
CA TYR A 34 2.15 -5.09 1.09
C TYR A 34 2.73 -3.98 1.97
N SER A 35 4.06 -3.91 2.07
CA SER A 35 4.78 -2.87 2.79
C SER A 35 5.77 -2.10 1.91
N PHE A 36 5.79 -0.78 2.07
CA PHE A 36 6.68 0.12 1.33
C PHE A 36 7.71 0.72 2.30
N GLY A 37 8.80 -0.02 2.52
CA GLY A 37 9.81 0.36 3.50
C GLY A 37 9.40 0.12 4.96
N VAL A 38 8.47 -0.81 5.21
CA VAL A 38 8.17 -1.33 6.55
C VAL A 38 9.08 -2.51 6.86
N ASP A 39 9.32 -2.73 8.14
CA ASP A 39 9.89 -3.97 8.64
C ASP A 39 8.86 -5.11 8.58
N MET A 40 8.66 -5.69 7.39
CA MET A 40 7.85 -6.93 7.25
C MET A 40 8.42 -8.11 8.00
N ASP A 41 9.72 -8.13 8.27
CA ASP A 41 10.32 -9.19 9.08
C ASP A 41 9.81 -9.02 10.52
N GLY A 42 9.78 -7.78 11.02
CA GLY A 42 9.19 -7.43 12.30
C GLY A 42 7.67 -7.67 12.36
N PHE A 43 6.92 -7.52 11.27
CA PHE A 43 5.50 -7.85 11.26
C PHE A 43 5.26 -9.37 11.26
N LEU A 44 5.98 -10.11 10.42
CA LEU A 44 5.95 -11.57 10.42
C LEU A 44 6.32 -12.12 11.80
N LYS A 45 7.43 -11.64 12.38
CA LYS A 45 7.86 -12.03 13.72
C LYS A 45 6.81 -11.71 14.78
N GLY A 46 6.15 -10.56 14.68
CA GLY A 46 5.04 -10.21 15.56
C GLY A 46 3.88 -11.20 15.45
N ILE A 47 3.53 -11.66 14.25
CA ILE A 47 2.50 -12.70 14.08
C ILE A 47 2.97 -14.03 14.68
N GLU A 48 4.20 -14.45 14.37
CA GLU A 48 4.81 -15.69 14.86
C GLU A 48 4.84 -15.75 16.39
N GLU A 49 5.24 -14.66 17.04
CA GLU A 49 5.38 -14.58 18.51
C GLU A 49 4.03 -14.34 19.21
N ASP A 50 3.15 -13.50 18.65
CA ASP A 50 1.95 -13.05 19.37
C ASP A 50 0.74 -13.99 19.19
N CYS A 51 0.59 -14.63 18.03
CA CYS A 51 -0.68 -15.31 17.72
C CYS A 51 -0.65 -16.47 16.72
N GLU A 52 0.44 -16.76 16.00
CA GLU A 52 0.46 -17.76 14.92
C GLU A 52 -0.08 -19.12 15.38
N GLU A 53 0.49 -19.68 16.46
CA GLU A 53 0.10 -21.01 16.92
C GLU A 53 -1.36 -21.09 17.32
N ASP A 54 -1.88 -20.06 17.98
CA ASP A 54 -3.26 -20.02 18.44
C ASP A 54 -4.21 -19.91 17.25
N LEU A 55 -3.88 -19.07 16.26
CA LEU A 55 -4.68 -18.93 15.05
C LEU A 55 -4.68 -20.20 14.18
N LEU A 56 -3.58 -20.96 14.17
CA LEU A 56 -3.53 -22.28 13.52
C LEU A 56 -4.39 -23.30 14.27
N LYS A 57 -4.32 -23.34 15.61
CA LYS A 57 -5.13 -24.25 16.46
C LYS A 57 -6.63 -23.93 16.37
N GLU A 58 -6.99 -22.66 16.28
CA GLU A 58 -8.36 -22.18 16.10
C GLU A 58 -8.90 -22.38 14.68
N GLY A 59 -8.06 -22.81 13.73
CA GLY A 59 -8.44 -22.95 12.32
C GLY A 59 -8.71 -21.62 11.62
N ILE A 60 -8.24 -20.50 12.16
CA ILE A 60 -8.34 -19.18 11.54
C ILE A 60 -7.27 -19.01 10.46
N LEU A 61 -6.05 -19.51 10.71
CA LEU A 61 -5.01 -19.66 9.71
C LEU A 61 -5.01 -21.09 9.15
N ALA A 62 -4.91 -21.22 7.84
CA ALA A 62 -4.71 -22.52 7.18
C ALA A 62 -3.24 -22.97 7.24
N SER A 63 -2.32 -22.02 7.27
CA SER A 63 -0.88 -22.27 7.25
C SER A 63 -0.12 -21.12 7.89
N ARG A 64 1.15 -21.36 8.20
CA ARG A 64 2.09 -20.30 8.60
C ARG A 64 2.14 -19.20 7.54
N PRO A 65 2.14 -17.91 7.93
CA PRO A 65 2.32 -16.82 6.99
C PRO A 65 3.62 -16.97 6.20
N ALA A 66 3.57 -16.66 4.90
CA ALA A 66 4.70 -16.79 4.00
C ALA A 66 5.15 -15.41 3.51
N GLN A 67 6.43 -15.10 3.67
CA GLN A 67 7.00 -13.88 3.14
C GLN A 67 7.38 -14.05 1.66
N SER A 68 6.99 -13.10 0.82
CA SER A 68 7.49 -13.00 -0.55
C SER A 68 8.34 -11.74 -0.70
N ARG A 69 9.49 -11.86 -1.35
CA ARG A 69 10.29 -10.71 -1.77
C ARG A 69 9.94 -10.41 -3.21
N VAL A 70 9.58 -9.16 -3.45
CA VAL A 70 9.30 -8.62 -4.76
C VAL A 70 10.24 -7.41 -4.93
N ILE A 71 11.05 -7.39 -5.98
CA ILE A 71 11.94 -6.25 -6.24
C ILE A 71 11.32 -5.48 -7.39
N ILE A 72 10.83 -4.28 -7.11
CA ILE A 72 10.31 -3.40 -8.15
C ILE A 72 11.48 -2.62 -8.76
N ALA A 73 11.40 -2.33 -10.05
CA ALA A 73 12.40 -1.50 -10.73
C ALA A 73 12.53 -0.12 -10.06
N GLY A 74 13.77 0.39 -10.03
CA GLY A 74 14.10 1.64 -9.33
C GLY A 74 14.73 1.47 -7.94
N GLY A 75 15.02 0.24 -7.51
CA GLY A 75 15.79 -0.05 -6.29
C GLY A 75 14.96 -0.14 -5.00
N VAL A 76 13.63 -0.03 -5.10
CA VAL A 76 12.73 -0.15 -3.95
C VAL A 76 12.35 -1.61 -3.75
N VAL A 77 12.78 -2.19 -2.62
CA VAL A 77 12.46 -3.59 -2.27
C VAL A 77 11.07 -3.65 -1.64
N PHE A 78 10.25 -4.50 -2.22
CA PHE A 78 8.93 -4.82 -1.75
C PHE A 78 8.94 -6.13 -0.95
N LYS A 79 8.50 -6.08 0.31
CA LYS A 79 8.25 -7.29 1.09
C LYS A 79 6.75 -7.49 1.19
N GLY A 80 6.30 -8.63 0.70
CA GLY A 80 4.94 -9.11 0.84
C GLY A 80 4.85 -10.14 1.95
N LEU A 81 3.73 -10.19 2.66
CA LEU A 81 3.40 -11.24 3.61
C LEU A 81 2.04 -11.82 3.24
N THR A 82 2.00 -13.12 2.98
CA THR A 82 0.77 -13.84 2.61
C THR A 82 0.26 -14.63 3.81
N CYS A 83 -0.99 -14.42 4.19
CA CYS A 83 -1.67 -15.16 5.25
C CYS A 83 -2.89 -15.87 4.66
N LEU A 84 -2.92 -17.21 4.69
CA LEU A 84 -4.03 -18.01 4.18
C LEU A 84 -5.06 -18.25 5.28
N ALA A 85 -6.32 -17.90 5.03
CA ALA A 85 -7.41 -18.17 5.97
C ALA A 85 -7.74 -19.66 5.99
N GLY A 86 -8.07 -20.19 7.17
CA GLY A 86 -8.56 -21.56 7.34
C GLY A 86 -9.88 -21.80 6.61
N ASP A 87 -10.21 -23.07 6.39
CA ASP A 87 -11.45 -23.44 5.71
C ASP A 87 -12.68 -22.89 6.45
N GLY A 88 -13.62 -22.31 5.71
CA GLY A 88 -14.79 -21.60 6.26
C GLY A 88 -14.50 -20.27 6.98
N THR A 89 -13.23 -19.82 7.07
CA THR A 89 -12.86 -18.54 7.69
C THR A 89 -12.82 -17.41 6.65
N ASP A 90 -13.56 -16.33 6.92
CA ASP A 90 -13.51 -15.12 6.10
C ASP A 90 -12.23 -14.33 6.40
N ALA A 91 -11.61 -13.75 5.37
CA ALA A 91 -10.45 -12.87 5.51
C ALA A 91 -10.71 -11.68 6.47
N ALA A 92 -11.95 -11.22 6.64
CA ALA A 92 -12.31 -10.23 7.64
C ALA A 92 -12.17 -10.73 9.08
N VAL A 93 -12.41 -12.02 9.33
CA VAL A 93 -12.19 -12.66 10.65
C VAL A 93 -10.69 -12.74 10.93
N LEU A 94 -9.91 -13.16 9.93
CA LEU A 94 -8.45 -13.20 10.03
C LEU A 94 -7.86 -11.79 10.29
N MET A 95 -8.35 -10.76 9.60
CA MET A 95 -7.90 -9.38 9.82
C MET A 95 -8.24 -8.89 11.23
N GLY A 96 -9.47 -9.14 11.70
CA GLY A 96 -9.88 -8.78 13.05
C GLY A 96 -9.09 -9.52 14.14
N ALA A 97 -8.66 -10.75 13.86
CA ALA A 97 -7.77 -11.49 14.74
C ALA A 97 -6.40 -10.82 14.84
N PHE A 98 -5.82 -10.36 13.72
CA PHE A 98 -4.56 -9.60 13.75
C PHE A 98 -4.70 -8.27 14.47
N GLU A 99 -5.77 -7.49 14.25
CA GLU A 99 -6.00 -6.21 14.97
C GLU A 99 -6.11 -6.39 16.49
N LYS A 100 -6.62 -7.53 16.93
CA LYS A 100 -6.77 -7.84 18.36
C LYS A 100 -5.48 -8.36 19.00
N ARG A 101 -4.69 -9.15 18.26
CA ARG A 101 -3.63 -9.99 18.85
C ARG A 101 -2.22 -9.53 18.50
N VAL A 102 -2.00 -8.91 17.34
CA VAL A 102 -0.66 -8.45 16.94
C VAL A 102 -0.44 -7.03 17.41
N ALA A 103 0.48 -6.84 18.35
CA ALA A 103 0.69 -5.55 18.98
C ALA A 103 1.11 -4.48 17.95
N GLY A 104 0.32 -3.42 17.85
CA GLY A 104 0.58 -2.28 16.97
C GLY A 104 0.12 -2.46 15.52
N PHE A 105 -0.54 -3.58 15.18
CA PHE A 105 -1.26 -3.72 13.90
C PHE A 105 -2.65 -3.07 13.99
N ARG A 106 -3.02 -2.26 13.00
CA ARG A 106 -4.36 -1.67 12.86
C ARG A 106 -4.72 -1.49 11.40
N ALA A 107 -5.93 -1.88 11.01
CA ALA A 107 -6.49 -1.47 9.71
C ALA A 107 -6.97 -0.01 9.81
N VAL A 108 -6.84 0.72 8.70
CA VAL A 108 -7.33 2.10 8.60
C VAL A 108 -8.80 2.07 8.21
N ASP A 109 -9.64 2.69 9.04
CA ASP A 109 -11.05 2.88 8.74
C ASP A 109 -11.21 3.87 7.58
N PRO A 110 -11.92 3.51 6.49
CA PRO A 110 -12.25 4.42 5.40
C PRO A 110 -12.85 5.76 5.82
N ASP A 111 -13.59 5.81 6.92
CA ASP A 111 -14.23 7.04 7.38
C ASP A 111 -13.27 7.99 8.10
N ARG A 112 -12.17 7.48 8.65
CA ARG A 112 -11.12 8.28 9.28
C ARG A 112 -10.24 9.02 8.27
N MET A 113 -10.33 8.64 6.99
CA MET A 113 -9.53 9.21 5.92
C MET A 113 -10.12 10.52 5.35
N ARG A 114 -11.14 11.16 5.91
CA ARG A 114 -11.92 12.11 5.08
C ARG A 114 -11.29 13.48 4.77
N VAL A 115 -10.21 13.94 5.41
CA VAL A 115 -9.59 15.24 5.10
C VAL A 115 -8.09 15.24 5.46
N VAL A 116 -7.24 15.75 4.56
CA VAL A 116 -5.84 16.12 4.88
C VAL A 116 -5.68 17.62 4.72
N GLU A 117 -5.19 18.26 5.79
CA GLU A 117 -4.95 19.70 5.83
C GLU A 117 -3.53 20.08 5.38
N SER A 118 -2.56 19.15 5.47
CA SER A 118 -1.19 19.38 4.97
C SER A 118 -0.43 18.10 4.66
N ILE A 119 0.41 18.14 3.61
CA ILE A 119 1.39 17.10 3.30
C ILE A 119 2.79 17.60 3.72
N SER A 120 3.41 16.88 4.65
CA SER A 120 4.77 17.02 5.14
C SER A 120 5.65 16.03 4.38
N PRO A 121 6.79 16.47 3.83
CA PRO A 121 7.77 15.55 3.24
C PRO A 121 8.26 14.45 4.21
N LEU A 122 8.11 14.62 5.52
CA LEU A 122 8.58 13.64 6.51
C LEU A 122 7.58 12.53 6.78
N ASP A 123 6.32 12.74 6.40
CA ASP A 123 5.22 11.83 6.73
C ASP A 123 4.89 10.91 5.56
N VAL A 124 4.21 9.81 5.90
CA VAL A 124 3.71 8.86 4.91
C VAL A 124 2.19 8.98 4.86
N TYR A 125 1.69 9.28 3.68
CA TYR A 125 0.27 9.50 3.42
C TYR A 125 -0.32 8.29 2.75
N CYS A 126 -1.55 7.94 3.06
CA CYS A 126 -2.33 7.11 2.15
C CYS A 126 -2.95 8.00 1.08
N PHE A 127 -3.20 7.48 -0.12
CA PHE A 127 -3.89 8.24 -1.16
C PHE A 127 -4.87 7.38 -1.95
N THR A 128 -5.86 8.02 -2.56
CA THR A 128 -6.73 7.43 -3.58
C THR A 128 -6.76 8.30 -4.83
N TYR A 129 -6.85 7.68 -6.02
CA TYR A 129 -7.17 8.36 -7.28
C TYR A 129 -8.47 7.80 -7.87
N SER A 130 -9.41 8.70 -8.19
CA SER A 130 -10.78 8.40 -8.65
C SER A 130 -11.50 7.36 -7.77
N LYS A 131 -11.19 7.33 -6.46
CA LYS A 131 -11.72 6.38 -5.45
C LYS A 131 -11.49 4.88 -5.78
N LYS A 132 -10.60 4.56 -6.72
CA LYS A 132 -10.39 3.19 -7.22
C LYS A 132 -8.95 2.74 -7.09
N VAL A 133 -8.02 3.60 -7.46
CA VAL A 133 -6.59 3.35 -7.26
C VAL A 133 -6.28 3.78 -5.85
N ILE A 134 -5.68 2.90 -5.06
CA ILE A 134 -5.30 3.19 -3.68
C ILE A 134 -3.81 2.93 -3.50
N GLY A 135 -3.18 3.72 -2.65
CA GLY A 135 -1.76 3.63 -2.43
C GLY A 135 -1.27 4.40 -1.23
N ILE A 136 0.05 4.48 -1.12
CA ILE A 136 0.74 5.33 -0.17
C ILE A 136 1.72 6.25 -0.88
N SER A 137 1.95 7.41 -0.29
CA SER A 137 2.92 8.38 -0.75
C SER A 137 3.94 8.69 0.33
N ARG A 138 5.20 8.78 -0.08
CA ARG A 138 6.33 9.08 0.80
C ARG A 138 7.38 9.87 0.04
N VAL A 139 8.01 10.81 0.73
CA VAL A 139 9.24 11.42 0.24
C VAL A 139 10.44 10.60 0.70
N VAL A 140 11.32 10.31 -0.24
CA VAL A 140 12.54 9.53 -0.05
C VAL A 140 13.72 10.38 -0.51
N PHE A 141 14.73 10.50 0.34
CA PHE A 141 15.99 11.12 -0.01
C PHE A 141 16.94 10.05 -0.56
N PHE A 142 17.31 10.18 -1.83
CA PHE A 142 18.46 9.47 -2.38
C PHE A 142 19.64 10.45 -2.42
N GLU A 143 20.87 9.94 -2.29
CA GLU A 143 22.15 10.67 -2.10
C GLU A 143 22.31 12.04 -2.81
N TYR A 144 21.59 12.30 -3.90
CA TYR A 144 21.64 13.55 -4.68
C TYR A 144 20.28 14.11 -5.13
N ALA A 145 19.14 13.58 -4.67
CA ALA A 145 17.83 14.08 -5.04
C ALA A 145 16.72 13.70 -4.05
N THR A 146 15.82 14.65 -3.78
CA THR A 146 14.56 14.40 -3.09
C THR A 146 13.56 13.78 -4.07
N GLN A 147 12.93 12.67 -3.70
CA GLN A 147 11.93 12.01 -4.55
C GLN A 147 10.61 11.84 -3.81
N MET A 148 9.49 12.31 -4.39
CA MET A 148 8.16 11.90 -3.93
C MET A 148 7.73 10.67 -4.69
N SER A 149 7.49 9.57 -3.97
CA SER A 149 7.02 8.32 -4.53
C SER A 149 5.53 8.15 -4.25
N LEU A 150 4.75 7.85 -5.27
CA LEU A 150 3.37 7.38 -5.17
C LEU A 150 3.39 5.91 -5.54
N VAL A 151 3.04 5.06 -4.58
CA VAL A 151 3.06 3.61 -4.76
C VAL A 151 1.69 3.08 -4.46
N GLY A 152 1.14 2.30 -5.37
CA GLY A 152 -0.24 1.86 -5.25
C GLY A 152 -0.51 0.56 -5.98
N ILE A 153 -1.77 0.17 -5.90
CA ILE A 153 -2.27 -1.04 -6.55
C ILE A 153 -3.49 -0.72 -7.40
N TYR A 154 -3.68 -1.52 -8.43
CA TYR A 154 -4.81 -1.39 -9.35
C TYR A 154 -5.19 -2.74 -9.95
N ARG A 155 -6.47 -2.91 -10.29
CA ARG A 155 -6.91 -4.05 -11.10
C ARG A 155 -6.65 -3.78 -12.57
N ASP A 156 -6.59 -4.81 -13.39
CA ASP A 156 -6.30 -4.63 -14.82
C ASP A 156 -7.34 -3.73 -15.52
N GLN A 157 -8.62 -3.83 -15.14
CA GLN A 157 -9.69 -2.92 -15.59
C GLN A 157 -9.48 -1.45 -15.20
N ASP A 158 -8.73 -1.19 -14.14
CA ASP A 158 -8.44 0.15 -13.62
C ASP A 158 -7.11 0.69 -14.17
N ARG A 159 -6.47 -0.01 -15.12
CA ARG A 159 -5.18 0.38 -15.73
C ARG A 159 -5.22 1.77 -16.36
N ASN A 160 -6.33 2.13 -17.01
CA ASN A 160 -6.49 3.45 -17.62
C ASN A 160 -6.42 4.57 -16.57
N LEU A 161 -6.93 4.34 -15.36
CA LEU A 161 -6.85 5.33 -14.28
C LEU A 161 -5.42 5.56 -13.81
N VAL A 162 -4.57 4.52 -13.82
CA VAL A 162 -3.14 4.69 -13.50
C VAL A 162 -2.41 5.45 -14.61
N ASN A 163 -2.82 5.28 -15.86
CA ASN A 163 -2.29 6.06 -16.99
C ASN A 163 -2.71 7.53 -16.87
N GLU A 164 -3.99 7.80 -16.58
CA GLU A 164 -4.51 9.15 -16.33
C GLU A 164 -3.77 9.81 -15.16
N LEU A 165 -3.60 9.10 -14.03
CA LEU A 165 -2.81 9.60 -12.90
C LEU A 165 -1.38 9.94 -13.33
N TYR A 166 -0.71 9.05 -14.08
CA TYR A 166 0.64 9.30 -14.57
C TYR A 166 0.72 10.51 -15.51
N GLU A 167 -0.26 10.69 -16.39
CA GLU A 167 -0.37 11.85 -17.28
C GLU A 167 -0.57 13.16 -16.49
N ASP A 168 -1.49 13.17 -15.53
CA ASP A 168 -1.73 14.33 -14.67
C ASP A 168 -0.48 14.70 -13.86
N LEU A 169 0.22 13.71 -13.32
CA LEU A 169 1.48 13.90 -12.61
C LEU A 169 2.61 14.42 -13.52
N THR A 170 2.61 14.04 -14.80
CA THR A 170 3.57 14.54 -15.79
C THR A 170 3.40 16.04 -16.05
N ARG A 171 2.20 16.61 -15.82
CA ARG A 171 1.97 18.06 -15.93
C ARG A 171 2.69 18.87 -14.86
N LEU A 172 3.22 18.23 -13.81
CA LEU A 172 3.99 18.88 -12.74
C LEU A 172 5.50 19.03 -13.09
N ASN A 173 5.87 18.94 -14.38
CA ASN A 173 7.26 18.93 -14.83
C ASN A 173 8.10 20.14 -14.41
N GLU A 174 7.47 21.30 -14.20
CA GLU A 174 8.14 22.53 -13.77
C GLU A 174 8.78 22.38 -12.37
N TYR A 175 8.19 21.55 -11.51
CA TYR A 175 8.64 21.26 -10.15
C TYR A 175 9.69 20.14 -10.08
N MET A 176 9.91 19.43 -11.19
CA MET A 176 10.74 18.22 -11.21
C MET A 176 12.12 18.46 -11.81
N THR A 177 13.12 17.79 -11.27
CA THR A 177 14.49 17.74 -11.81
C THR A 177 14.55 16.92 -13.10
N ILE A 178 13.72 15.87 -13.19
CA ILE A 178 13.50 15.10 -14.42
C ILE A 178 12.11 15.45 -14.95
N PRO A 179 11.97 15.89 -16.22
CA PRO A 179 10.69 16.41 -16.74
C PRO A 179 9.52 15.43 -16.72
N ASN A 180 9.79 14.12 -16.66
CA ASN A 180 8.76 13.09 -16.59
C ASN A 180 8.95 12.25 -15.31
N PRO A 181 7.85 11.89 -14.63
CA PRO A 181 7.92 10.97 -13.50
C PRO A 181 8.48 9.61 -13.95
N LEU A 182 9.18 8.92 -13.07
CA LEU A 182 9.68 7.57 -13.33
C LEU A 182 8.63 6.55 -12.90
N ARG A 183 8.01 5.86 -13.86
CA ARG A 183 7.02 4.82 -13.60
C ARG A 183 7.60 3.41 -13.71
N THR A 184 7.13 2.54 -12.83
CA THR A 184 7.35 1.09 -12.92
C THR A 184 6.07 0.38 -12.53
N ASP A 185 5.73 -0.67 -13.27
CA ASP A 185 4.59 -1.54 -12.99
C ASP A 185 5.07 -2.98 -12.78
N GLU A 186 4.44 -3.69 -11.85
CA GLU A 186 4.66 -5.11 -11.61
C GLU A 186 3.32 -5.85 -11.49
N LYS A 187 3.27 -7.08 -11.98
CA LYS A 187 2.05 -7.89 -12.01
C LYS A 187 2.18 -9.09 -11.08
N ASP A 188 1.31 -9.17 -10.06
CA ASP A 188 1.10 -10.42 -9.32
C ASP A 188 -0.07 -11.19 -9.95
N GLN A 189 0.27 -12.19 -10.76
CA GLN A 189 -0.72 -13.00 -11.49
C GLN A 189 -1.65 -13.79 -10.57
N ARG A 190 -1.30 -13.99 -9.29
CA ARG A 190 -2.05 -14.86 -8.36
C ARG A 190 -3.22 -14.16 -7.67
N VAL A 191 -3.28 -12.83 -7.73
CA VAL A 191 -4.35 -12.03 -7.10
C VAL A 191 -5.10 -11.13 -8.06
N GLU A 192 -4.76 -11.17 -9.36
CA GLU A 192 -5.31 -10.27 -10.38
C GLU A 192 -5.18 -8.77 -10.03
N VAL A 193 -4.14 -8.45 -9.25
CA VAL A 193 -3.81 -7.07 -8.88
C VAL A 193 -2.42 -6.75 -9.42
N ASN A 194 -2.32 -5.57 -9.99
CA ASN A 194 -1.08 -4.97 -10.44
C ASN A 194 -0.62 -3.93 -9.42
N MET A 195 0.69 -3.77 -9.30
CA MET A 195 1.33 -2.76 -8.47
C MET A 195 2.00 -1.73 -9.38
N PHE A 196 2.02 -0.48 -8.95
CA PHE A 196 2.78 0.56 -9.63
C PHE A 196 3.56 1.40 -8.63
N MET A 197 4.64 1.98 -9.12
CA MET A 197 5.39 3.04 -8.46
C MET A 197 5.61 4.17 -9.46
N ILE A 198 5.22 5.40 -9.09
CA ILE A 198 5.52 6.62 -9.83
C ILE A 198 6.39 7.50 -8.93
N ARG A 199 7.59 7.84 -9.38
CA ARG A 199 8.55 8.67 -8.63
C ARG A 199 8.73 10.01 -9.31
N HIS A 200 8.72 11.06 -8.50
CA HIS A 200 8.93 12.44 -8.92
C HIS A 200 10.25 12.91 -8.34
N PRO A 201 11.32 13.03 -9.13
CA PRO A 201 12.54 13.71 -8.69
C PRO A 201 12.22 15.20 -8.57
N VAL A 202 12.07 15.70 -7.35
CA VAL A 202 11.60 17.06 -7.07
C VAL A 202 12.80 18.01 -6.90
N LYS A 203 12.71 19.21 -7.48
CA LYS A 203 13.67 20.29 -7.23
C LYS A 203 13.57 20.71 -5.77
N GLU A 204 14.71 20.78 -5.07
CA GLU A 204 14.74 21.00 -3.63
C GLU A 204 14.03 22.31 -3.22
N GLU A 205 14.26 23.37 -3.99
CA GLU A 205 13.70 24.69 -3.78
C GLU A 205 12.19 24.79 -4.07
N LEU A 206 11.60 23.82 -4.78
CA LEU A 206 10.19 23.83 -5.18
C LEU A 206 9.33 22.78 -4.48
N GLN A 207 9.86 22.09 -3.45
CA GLN A 207 9.13 21.02 -2.77
C GLN A 207 7.77 21.46 -2.20
N ALA A 208 7.70 22.65 -1.59
CA ALA A 208 6.47 23.16 -1.01
C ALA A 208 5.40 23.45 -2.07
N ASP A 209 5.80 23.99 -3.22
CA ASP A 209 4.87 24.30 -4.30
C ASP A 209 4.47 23.04 -5.08
N PHE A 210 5.37 22.07 -5.20
CA PHE A 210 5.05 20.73 -5.70
C PHE A 210 3.96 20.07 -4.85
N VAL A 211 4.07 20.14 -3.52
CA VAL A 211 3.06 19.61 -2.59
C VAL A 211 1.71 20.28 -2.79
N LYS A 212 1.66 21.61 -2.95
CA LYS A 212 0.40 22.30 -3.24
C LYS A 212 -0.17 21.89 -4.59
N ALA A 213 0.69 21.75 -5.61
CA ALA A 213 0.27 21.40 -6.96
C ALA A 213 -0.30 19.98 -7.03
N ILE A 214 0.36 19.00 -6.39
CA ILE A 214 -0.12 17.61 -6.37
C ILE A 214 -1.45 17.47 -5.61
N MET A 215 -1.69 18.27 -4.57
CA MET A 215 -2.98 18.29 -3.87
C MET A 215 -4.13 18.85 -4.71
N ASN A 216 -3.82 19.58 -5.80
CA ASN A 216 -4.81 20.16 -6.70
C ASN A 216 -5.08 19.29 -7.93
N ILE A 217 -4.45 18.11 -8.05
CA ILE A 217 -4.78 17.16 -9.11
C ILE A 217 -6.23 16.66 -8.88
N PRO A 218 -7.13 16.78 -9.88
CA PRO A 218 -8.49 16.30 -9.77
C PRO A 218 -8.54 14.82 -9.34
N ASP A 219 -9.50 14.47 -8.49
CA ASP A 219 -9.73 13.11 -8.00
C ASP A 219 -8.60 12.43 -7.22
N LEU A 220 -7.44 13.09 -7.05
CA LEU A 220 -6.37 12.66 -6.15
C LEU A 220 -6.66 13.17 -4.74
N SER A 221 -6.68 12.28 -3.76
CA SER A 221 -6.91 12.62 -2.35
C SER A 221 -5.89 11.93 -1.47
N PHE A 222 -5.31 12.68 -0.54
CA PHE A 222 -4.36 12.18 0.45
C PHE A 222 -5.04 12.07 1.82
N TYR A 223 -4.53 11.15 2.65
CA TYR A 223 -5.06 10.75 3.94
C TYR A 223 -3.91 10.61 4.95
N ALA A 224 -4.04 11.27 6.09
CA ALA A 224 -3.15 11.13 7.24
C ALA A 224 -3.92 10.43 8.37
N VAL A 225 -3.24 9.61 9.18
CA VAL A 225 -3.88 8.79 10.23
C VAL A 225 -3.27 9.05 11.60
#